data_AF-A0A1F4UDN6-F1
#
_entry.id   AF-A0A1F4UDN6-F1
#
_cell.length_a   1.000
_cell.length_b   1.000
_cell.length_c   1.000
_cell.angle_alpha   90.00
_cell.angle_beta   90.00
_cell.angle_gamma   90.00
#
_symmetry.space_group_name_H-M   'P 1'
#
loop_
_entity.id
_entity.type
_entity.pdbx_description
1 polymer ?
#
loop_
_entity_poly.entity_id
_entity_poly.type
_entity_poly.pdbx_seq_one_letter_code
_entity_poly.pdbx_strand_id
1 'polypeptide(L)'
;MLLLFFSALLINADASTLSEEYTITKGDYIAMQMNFYSAAAWGSLVEQTNTNVFAYYDPLSNRVYVELYGISDTPEAAQAVMSQFLNVIKGNFIPALKRWEGIELLANEFTIVYRNRTEEGHRKIFMWEDNKYKFPIGK
;
A
#
# COMPACT_ATOMS: atom_id res chain seq x y z
N MET A 1 18.01 15.45 48.52
CA MET A 1 16.84 14.56 48.39
C MET A 1 16.00 15.09 47.24
N LEU A 2 16.06 14.46 46.06
CA LEU A 2 15.26 14.83 44.89
C LEU A 2 14.66 13.52 44.36
N LEU A 3 13.36 13.32 44.59
CA LEU A 3 12.61 12.16 44.14
C LEU A 3 12.24 12.36 42.66
N LEU A 4 12.89 11.61 41.77
CA LEU A 4 12.49 11.50 40.37
C LEU A 4 11.35 10.48 40.29
N PHE A 5 10.13 10.96 40.05
CA PHE A 5 9.00 10.12 39.68
C PHE A 5 9.14 9.71 38.21
N PHE A 6 9.66 8.52 37.96
CA PHE A 6 9.49 7.85 36.67
C PHE A 6 8.04 7.37 36.57
N SER A 7 7.23 8.06 35.78
CA SER A 7 5.93 7.54 35.36
C SER A 7 6.18 6.51 34.26
N ALA A 8 6.23 5.23 34.63
CA ALA A 8 6.20 4.14 33.67
C ALA A 8 4.83 4.17 32.97
N LEU A 9 4.82 4.40 31.66
CA LEU A 9 3.63 4.20 30.83
C LEU A 9 3.38 2.70 30.77
N LEU A 10 2.59 2.18 31.71
CA LEU A 10 2.07 0.81 31.66
C LEU A 10 1.00 0.76 30.57
N ILE A 11 1.40 0.41 29.36
CA ILE A 11 0.46 -0.02 28.33
C ILE A 11 0.00 -1.43 28.74
N ASN A 12 -1.08 -1.51 29.50
CA ASN A 12 -1.85 -2.75 29.63
C ASN A 12 -2.52 -3.01 28.28
N ALA A 13 -1.78 -3.53 27.32
CA ALA A 13 -2.37 -4.20 26.18
C ALA A 13 -2.90 -5.54 26.70
N ASP A 14 -4.18 -5.56 27.04
CA ASP A 14 -4.86 -6.77 27.43
C ASP A 14 -4.79 -7.76 26.25
N ALA A 15 -4.05 -8.85 26.41
CA ALA A 15 -3.89 -9.86 25.35
C ALA A 15 -5.22 -10.52 24.96
N SER A 16 -6.28 -10.30 25.75
CA SER A 16 -7.65 -10.71 25.46
C SER A 16 -8.25 -10.07 24.21
N THR A 17 -7.69 -8.97 23.69
CA THR A 17 -8.13 -8.41 22.39
C THR A 17 -7.43 -9.04 21.19
N LEU A 18 -6.43 -9.91 21.40
CA LEU A 18 -5.77 -10.65 20.32
C LEU A 18 -6.49 -11.96 19.95
N SER A 19 -7.60 -12.28 20.63
CA SER A 19 -8.32 -13.54 20.47
C SER A 19 -9.54 -13.47 19.56
N GLU A 20 -9.86 -12.33 18.97
CA GLU A 20 -10.94 -12.26 17.97
C GLU A 20 -10.45 -12.86 16.65
N GLU A 21 -11.13 -13.91 16.17
CA GLU A 21 -10.85 -14.50 14.86
C GLU A 21 -11.06 -13.46 13.77
N TYR A 22 -9.97 -13.02 13.15
CA TYR A 22 -10.04 -12.14 11.99
C TYR A 22 -10.57 -12.92 10.78
N THR A 23 -11.80 -12.61 10.36
CA THR A 23 -12.34 -13.14 9.12
C THR A 23 -11.75 -12.39 7.94
N ILE A 24 -10.98 -13.08 7.11
CA ILE A 24 -10.41 -12.53 5.88
C ILE A 24 -11.54 -12.05 4.97
N THR A 25 -11.57 -10.75 4.70
CA THR A 25 -12.55 -10.15 3.78
C THR A 25 -12.11 -10.36 2.33
N LYS A 26 -13.02 -10.09 1.38
CA LYS A 26 -12.67 -10.04 -0.04
C LYS A 26 -11.51 -9.07 -0.31
N GLY A 27 -11.51 -7.91 0.35
CA GLY A 27 -10.46 -6.91 0.20
C GLY A 27 -9.09 -7.43 0.65
N ASP A 28 -9.05 -8.07 1.82
CA ASP A 28 -7.82 -8.69 2.36
C ASP A 28 -7.27 -9.74 1.40
N TYR A 29 -8.15 -10.61 0.88
CA TYR A 29 -7.77 -11.63 -0.07
C TYR A 29 -7.15 -11.03 -1.33
N ILE A 30 -7.76 -9.97 -1.89
CA ILE A 30 -7.22 -9.27 -3.06
C ILE A 30 -5.84 -8.68 -2.75
N ALA A 31 -5.66 -8.03 -1.60
CA ALA A 31 -4.38 -7.47 -1.20
C ALA A 31 -3.30 -8.55 -1.03
N MET A 32 -3.64 -9.67 -0.40
CA MET A 32 -2.75 -10.84 -0.29
C MET A 32 -2.35 -11.38 -1.68
N GLN A 33 -3.32 -11.57 -2.57
CA GLN A 33 -3.05 -12.03 -3.94
C GLN A 33 -2.16 -11.04 -4.69
N MET A 34 -2.38 -9.74 -4.51
CA MET A 34 -1.52 -8.72 -5.13
C MET A 34 -0.08 -8.78 -4.62
N ASN A 35 0.13 -9.00 -3.32
CA ASN A 35 1.47 -9.16 -2.76
C ASN A 35 2.19 -10.37 -3.40
N PHE A 36 1.55 -11.54 -3.44
CA PHE A 36 2.13 -12.73 -4.08
C PHE A 36 2.37 -12.52 -5.57
N TYR A 37 1.39 -11.92 -6.27
CA TYR A 37 1.49 -11.65 -7.69
C TYR A 37 2.63 -10.70 -8.01
N SER A 38 2.76 -9.61 -7.26
CA SER A 38 3.81 -8.61 -7.48
C SER A 38 5.21 -9.21 -7.31
N ALA A 39 5.41 -10.06 -6.31
CA ALA A 39 6.67 -10.76 -6.08
C ALA A 39 7.02 -11.74 -7.21
N ALA A 40 6.02 -12.40 -7.80
CA ALA A 40 6.24 -13.39 -8.85
C ALA A 40 6.34 -12.79 -10.27
N ALA A 41 5.51 -11.80 -10.59
CA ALA A 41 5.30 -11.34 -11.96
C ALA A 41 5.85 -9.94 -12.25
N TRP A 42 6.11 -9.12 -11.24
CA TRP A 42 6.55 -7.73 -11.42
C TRP A 42 8.01 -7.50 -11.06
N GLY A 43 8.79 -8.57 -10.82
CA GLY A 43 10.20 -8.49 -10.43
C GLY A 43 11.04 -7.58 -11.34
N SER A 44 10.94 -7.72 -12.66
CA SER A 44 11.68 -6.86 -13.59
C SER A 44 11.30 -5.38 -13.50
N LEU A 45 10.02 -5.06 -13.27
CA LEU A 45 9.58 -3.67 -13.09
C LEU A 45 10.06 -3.11 -11.75
N VAL A 46 9.99 -3.91 -10.68
CA VAL A 46 10.51 -3.58 -9.33
C VAL A 46 12.00 -3.27 -9.39
N GLU A 47 12.79 -4.10 -10.09
CA GLU A 47 14.22 -3.91 -10.29
C GLU A 47 14.50 -2.65 -11.13
N GLN A 48 13.84 -2.51 -12.29
CA GLN A 48 14.00 -1.36 -13.18
C GLN A 48 13.71 -0.02 -12.50
N THR A 49 12.70 0.01 -11.64
CA THR A 49 12.23 1.23 -10.95
C THR A 49 12.79 1.39 -9.54
N ASN A 50 13.59 0.42 -9.06
CA ASN A 50 14.06 0.35 -7.67
C ASN A 50 12.93 0.66 -6.66
N THR A 51 11.81 -0.03 -6.81
CA THR A 51 10.56 0.24 -6.07
C THR A 51 9.98 -1.04 -5.49
N ASN A 52 9.93 -1.15 -4.17
CA ASN A 52 9.27 -2.28 -3.52
C ASN A 52 7.74 -2.06 -3.52
N VAL A 53 6.98 -3.16 -3.65
CA VAL A 53 5.52 -3.14 -3.68
C VAL A 53 4.99 -3.81 -2.43
N PHE A 54 3.98 -3.20 -1.80
CA PHE A 54 3.23 -3.82 -0.72
C PHE A 54 1.75 -3.43 -0.84
N ALA A 55 0.85 -4.38 -0.71
CA ALA A 55 -0.58 -4.14 -0.75
C ALA A 55 -1.26 -4.48 0.58
N TYR A 56 -2.26 -3.69 0.95
CA TYR A 56 -3.14 -3.96 2.09
C TYR A 56 -4.55 -3.48 1.79
N TYR A 57 -5.53 -4.02 2.51
CA TYR A 57 -6.90 -3.55 2.45
C TYR A 57 -7.17 -2.63 3.63
N ASP A 58 -7.76 -1.46 3.36
CA ASP A 58 -8.28 -0.57 4.39
C ASP A 58 -9.80 -0.72 4.47
N PRO A 59 -10.34 -1.30 5.56
CA PRO A 59 -11.78 -1.47 5.73
C PRO A 59 -12.52 -0.14 5.93
N LEU A 60 -11.84 0.94 6.37
CA LEU A 60 -12.48 2.24 6.58
C LEU A 60 -12.83 2.92 5.27
N SER A 61 -11.90 2.95 4.32
CA SER A 61 -12.14 3.47 2.97
C SER A 61 -12.70 2.42 2.01
N ASN A 62 -12.73 1.15 2.40
CA ASN A 62 -13.09 0.00 1.58
C ASN A 62 -12.29 -0.08 0.28
N ARG A 63 -10.96 0.08 0.37
CA ARG A 63 -10.04 0.10 -0.77
C ARG A 63 -8.82 -0.76 -0.55
N VAL A 64 -8.31 -1.31 -1.64
CA VAL A 64 -6.98 -1.94 -1.65
C VAL A 64 -5.92 -0.87 -1.91
N TYR A 65 -5.06 -0.64 -0.95
CA TYR A 65 -3.90 0.24 -1.09
C TYR A 65 -2.73 -0.54 -1.65
N VAL A 66 -2.04 0.05 -2.62
CA VAL A 66 -0.80 -0.46 -3.23
C VAL A 66 0.29 0.56 -2.96
N GLU A 67 1.14 0.27 -1.99
CA GLU A 67 2.26 1.10 -1.61
C GLU A 67 3.49 0.78 -2.44
N LEU A 68 4.04 1.83 -3.06
CA LEU A 68 5.24 1.80 -3.87
C LEU A 68 6.36 2.51 -3.12
N TYR A 69 7.33 1.77 -2.63
CA TYR A 69 8.47 2.27 -1.88
C TYR A 69 9.67 2.47 -2.80
N GLY A 70 9.76 3.64 -3.43
CA GLY A 70 10.82 3.97 -4.39
C GLY A 70 11.84 4.98 -3.87
N ILE A 71 12.72 5.46 -4.75
CA ILE A 71 13.80 6.41 -4.40
C ILE A 71 13.58 7.83 -4.97
N SER A 72 12.62 8.01 -5.87
CA SER A 72 12.38 9.27 -6.55
C SER A 72 11.85 10.31 -5.58
N ASP A 73 12.40 11.53 -5.63
CA ASP A 73 12.04 12.65 -4.78
C ASP A 73 11.29 13.76 -5.53
N THR A 74 11.08 13.63 -6.83
CA THR A 74 10.28 14.57 -7.64
C THR A 74 8.88 14.01 -7.96
N PRO A 75 7.85 14.88 -8.01
CA PRO A 75 6.50 14.47 -8.40
C PRO A 75 6.43 13.78 -9.75
N GLU A 76 7.15 14.30 -10.76
CA GLU A 76 7.12 13.80 -12.13
C GLU A 76 7.70 12.38 -12.22
N ALA A 77 8.83 12.13 -11.54
CA ALA A 77 9.43 10.80 -11.52
C ALA A 77 8.59 9.80 -10.72
N ALA A 78 8.03 10.21 -9.58
CA ALA A 78 7.10 9.37 -8.81
C ALA A 78 5.84 9.03 -9.63
N GLN A 79 5.26 10.01 -10.32
CA GLN A 79 4.10 9.81 -11.19
C GLN A 79 4.42 8.86 -12.35
N ALA A 80 5.59 8.95 -12.96
CA ALA A 80 6.02 8.05 -14.02
C ALA A 80 6.14 6.60 -13.54
N VAL A 81 6.66 6.37 -12.33
CA VAL A 81 6.71 5.04 -11.71
C VAL A 81 5.30 4.55 -11.39
N MET A 82 4.47 5.35 -10.73
CA MET A 82 3.08 5.00 -10.40
C MET A 82 2.27 4.64 -11.66
N SER A 83 2.49 5.34 -12.77
CA SER A 83 1.81 5.07 -14.04
C SER A 83 2.18 3.71 -14.63
N GLN A 84 3.45 3.29 -14.49
CA GLN A 84 3.88 1.96 -14.91
C GLN A 84 3.22 0.87 -14.07
N PHE A 85 3.18 1.04 -12.74
CA PHE A 85 2.50 0.10 -11.84
C PHE A 85 0.98 0.07 -12.08
N LEU A 86 0.35 1.21 -12.32
CA LEU A 86 -1.06 1.31 -12.68
C LEU A 86 -1.37 0.50 -13.94
N ASN A 87 -0.49 0.57 -14.95
CA ASN A 87 -0.66 -0.17 -16.20
C ASN A 87 -0.59 -1.68 -15.98
N VAL A 88 0.35 -2.19 -15.16
CA VAL A 88 0.42 -3.64 -14.87
C VAL A 88 -0.70 -4.09 -13.95
N ILE A 89 -1.17 -3.27 -13.02
CA ILE A 89 -2.35 -3.60 -12.19
C ILE A 89 -3.57 -3.77 -13.09
N LYS A 90 -3.86 -2.79 -13.95
CA LYS A 90 -5.05 -2.80 -14.83
C LYS A 90 -4.96 -3.78 -15.98
N GLY A 91 -3.81 -3.84 -16.63
CA GLY A 91 -3.61 -4.64 -17.84
C GLY A 91 -3.27 -6.11 -17.58
N ASN A 92 -2.88 -6.44 -16.35
CA ASN A 92 -2.36 -7.77 -16.04
C ASN A 92 -2.96 -8.36 -14.74
N PHE A 93 -2.81 -7.72 -13.58
CA PHE A 93 -3.30 -8.29 -12.32
C PHE A 93 -4.82 -8.39 -12.24
N ILE A 94 -5.57 -7.32 -12.54
CA ILE A 94 -7.04 -7.34 -12.50
C ILE A 94 -7.61 -8.42 -13.43
N PRO A 95 -7.17 -8.54 -14.70
CA PRO A 95 -7.57 -9.66 -15.56
C PRO A 95 -7.20 -11.03 -15.00
N ALA A 96 -6.03 -11.18 -14.39
CA ALA A 96 -5.59 -12.45 -13.79
C ALA A 96 -6.45 -12.84 -12.59
N LEU A 97 -6.71 -11.90 -11.68
CA LEU A 97 -7.56 -12.07 -10.52
C LEU A 97 -8.97 -12.51 -10.92
N LYS A 98 -9.57 -11.87 -11.93
CA LYS A 98 -10.87 -12.28 -12.47
C LYS A 98 -10.84 -13.69 -13.04
N ARG A 99 -9.78 -14.06 -13.74
CA ARG A 99 -9.64 -15.38 -14.39
C ARG A 99 -9.44 -16.50 -13.38
N TRP A 100 -8.62 -16.29 -12.35
CA TRP A 100 -8.21 -17.33 -11.40
C TRP A 100 -9.19 -17.46 -10.24
N GLU A 101 -9.70 -16.32 -9.74
CA GLU A 101 -10.49 -16.26 -8.51
C GLU A 101 -11.96 -15.91 -8.76
N GLY A 102 -12.34 -15.57 -10.00
CA GLY A 102 -13.69 -15.07 -10.31
C GLY A 102 -13.99 -13.70 -9.70
N ILE A 103 -12.98 -13.01 -9.16
CA ILE A 103 -13.13 -11.73 -8.47
C ILE A 103 -13.02 -10.57 -9.46
N GLU A 104 -14.06 -9.75 -9.53
CA GLU A 104 -13.99 -8.44 -10.18
C GLU A 104 -13.47 -7.39 -9.21
N LEU A 105 -12.43 -6.66 -9.66
CA LEU A 105 -11.87 -5.47 -9.04
C LEU A 105 -11.89 -4.33 -10.06
N LEU A 106 -12.55 -3.24 -9.72
CA LEU A 106 -12.67 -2.03 -10.52
C LEU A 106 -11.52 -1.07 -10.24
N ALA A 107 -11.25 -0.17 -11.19
CA ALA A 107 -10.13 0.76 -11.11
C ALA A 107 -10.21 1.75 -9.93
N ASN A 108 -11.40 2.01 -9.41
CA ASN A 108 -11.64 2.88 -8.25
C ASN A 108 -11.67 2.11 -6.92
N GLU A 109 -11.58 0.78 -6.94
CA GLU A 109 -11.53 -0.04 -5.72
C GLU A 109 -10.11 -0.19 -5.17
N PHE A 110 -9.11 0.40 -5.84
CA PHE A 110 -7.74 0.47 -5.34
C PHE A 110 -7.16 1.90 -5.40
N THR A 111 -6.16 2.12 -4.56
CA THR A 111 -5.38 3.37 -4.45
C THR A 111 -3.91 3.02 -4.54
N ILE A 112 -3.14 3.75 -5.36
CA ILE A 112 -1.67 3.62 -5.37
C ILE A 112 -1.08 4.76 -4.54
N VAL A 113 -0.18 4.43 -3.64
CA VAL A 113 0.55 5.40 -2.81
C VAL A 113 2.04 5.22 -3.05
N TYR A 114 2.70 6.22 -3.61
CA TYR A 114 4.16 6.25 -3.70
C TYR A 114 4.74 6.91 -2.46
N ARG A 115 5.68 6.21 -1.82
CA ARG A 115 6.44 6.68 -0.66
C ARG A 115 7.91 6.67 -1.04
N ASN A 116 8.54 7.85 -1.10
CA ASN A 116 9.98 7.89 -1.32
C ASN A 116 10.73 7.43 -0.05
N ARG A 117 11.87 6.77 -0.25
CA ARG A 117 12.73 6.25 0.82
C ARG A 117 13.83 7.23 1.24
N THR A 118 13.71 8.52 0.90
CA THR A 118 14.74 9.52 1.18
C THR A 118 14.64 10.01 2.62
N GLU A 119 15.45 9.43 3.50
CA GLU A 119 15.61 9.74 4.94
C GLU A 119 14.35 9.62 5.84
N GLU A 120 14.57 9.16 7.07
CA GLU A 120 13.50 9.09 8.08
C GLU A 120 12.97 10.49 8.40
N GLY A 121 11.66 10.67 8.35
CA GLY A 121 10.97 11.92 8.72
C GLY A 121 10.61 12.87 7.57
N HIS A 122 11.19 12.71 6.36
CA HIS A 122 10.92 13.59 5.21
C HIS A 122 10.34 12.85 3.99
N ARG A 123 9.42 11.92 4.24
CA ARG A 123 8.78 11.14 3.18
C ARG A 123 7.80 12.00 2.39
N LYS A 124 8.08 12.22 1.11
CA LYS A 124 7.11 12.71 0.12
C LYS A 124 6.17 11.56 -0.23
N ILE A 125 4.87 11.86 -0.18
CA ILE A 125 3.79 10.92 -0.49
C ILE A 125 3.06 11.44 -1.72
N PHE A 126 2.92 10.58 -2.72
CA PHE A 126 2.14 10.84 -3.93
C PHE A 126 1.03 9.80 -4.02
N MET A 127 -0.17 10.20 -4.41
CA MET A 127 -1.33 9.31 -4.40
C MET A 127 -2.06 9.31 -5.73
N TRP A 128 -2.52 8.14 -6.13
CA TRP A 128 -3.40 7.94 -7.27
C TRP A 128 -4.66 7.25 -6.79
N GLU A 129 -5.78 7.94 -6.88
CA GLU A 129 -7.08 7.52 -6.39
C GLU A 129 -8.14 7.93 -7.38
N ASP A 130 -9.13 7.07 -7.64
CA ASP A 130 -10.25 7.35 -8.55
C ASP A 130 -9.80 7.81 -9.95
N ASN A 131 -8.76 7.14 -10.48
CA ASN A 131 -8.14 7.46 -11.76
C ASN A 131 -7.53 8.87 -11.85
N LYS A 132 -7.21 9.50 -10.71
CA LYS A 132 -6.61 10.83 -10.66
C LYS A 132 -5.35 10.81 -9.81
N TYR A 133 -4.30 11.45 -10.33
CA TYR A 133 -3.10 11.77 -9.56
C TYR A 133 -3.37 12.95 -8.62
N LYS A 134 -2.99 12.84 -7.36
CA LYS A 134 -3.16 13.86 -6.32
C LYS A 134 -1.80 14.24 -5.74
N PHE A 135 -1.44 15.53 -5.87
CA PHE A 135 -0.27 16.13 -5.21
C PHE A 135 -0.42 17.66 -5.05
N PRO A 136 0.00 18.27 -3.92
CA PRO A 136 0.33 17.66 -2.63
C PRO A 136 -0.92 17.23 -1.86
N ILE A 137 -0.79 16.22 -0.99
CA ILE A 137 -1.85 15.81 -0.05
C ILE A 137 -1.87 16.86 1.08
N GLY A 138 -2.85 17.75 1.06
CA GLY A 138 -3.02 18.81 2.05
C GLY A 138 -2.59 20.20 1.54
N LYS A 139 -3.56 20.93 0.99
CA LYS A 139 -3.73 22.36 1.26
C LYS A 139 -5.12 22.56 1.82
#